data_AF-A0A7H4N396-F1
#
_entry.id   AF-A0A7H4N396-F1
#
_cell.length_a   1.000
_cell.length_b   1.000
_cell.length_c   1.000
_cell.angle_alpha   90.00
_cell.angle_beta   90.00
_cell.angle_gamma   90.00
#
_symmetry.space_group_name_H-M   'P 1'
#
loop_
_entity.id
_entity.type
_entity.pdbx_description
1 polymer ?
#
loop_
_entity_poly.entity_id
_entity_poly.type
_entity_poly.pdbx_seq_one_letter_code
_entity_poly.pdbx_strand_id
1 'polypeptide(L)' 'MGTRRGLLFEDDGESWGYQNGHALWVEWEMVCDSASINLKVNARGDYRPAWKALKVSLPAGEKRRLLVNGEERSEWRV' A
#
# COMPACT_ATOMS: atom_id res chain seq x y z
N MET A 1 -1.95 -20.47 4.89
CA MET A 1 -1.89 -19.17 4.18
C MET A 1 -2.36 -18.09 5.11
N GLY A 2 -1.64 -16.97 5.18
CA GLY A 2 -2.01 -15.81 5.98
C GLY A 2 -2.52 -14.69 5.09
N THR A 3 -3.54 -13.96 5.53
CA THR A 3 -4.04 -12.77 4.83
C THR A 3 -4.19 -11.61 5.80
N ARG A 4 -3.89 -10.40 5.34
CA ARG A 4 -4.17 -9.16 6.06
C ARG A 4 -4.45 -8.05 5.08
N ARG A 5 -5.35 -7.14 5.45
CA ARG A 5 -5.72 -5.97 4.64
C ARG A 5 -5.69 -4.72 5.48
N GLY A 6 -5.60 -3.58 4.81
CA GLY A 6 -5.71 -2.27 5.42
C GLY A 6 -5.96 -1.18 4.39
N LEU A 7 -6.14 0.02 4.92
CA LEU A 7 -6.38 1.23 4.16
C LEU A 7 -5.52 2.34 4.75
N LEU A 8 -4.71 2.99 3.92
CA LEU A 8 -4.11 4.28 4.22
C LEU A 8 -5.00 5.37 3.62
N PHE A 9 -5.26 6.41 4.39
CA PHE A 9 -6.03 7.58 3.98
C PHE A 9 -5.20 8.84 4.20
N GLU A 10 -5.20 9.74 3.22
CA GLU A 10 -4.52 11.03 3.25
C GLU A 10 -5.43 12.08 2.61
N ASP A 11 -5.60 13.23 3.25
CA ASP A 11 -6.28 14.40 2.70
C ASP A 11 -5.44 15.67 2.94
N ASP A 12 -6.01 16.84 2.68
CA ASP A 12 -5.35 18.13 2.91
C ASP A 12 -5.33 18.55 4.39
N GLY A 13 -6.05 17.85 5.27
CA GLY A 13 -6.18 18.16 6.69
C GLY A 13 -6.92 19.46 7.03
N GLU A 14 -7.45 20.18 6.04
CA GLU A 14 -7.99 21.54 6.20
C GLU A 14 -9.44 21.64 5.70
N SER A 15 -9.75 20.98 4.59
CA SER A 15 -11.04 21.09 3.92
C SER A 15 -11.88 19.81 4.07
N TRP A 16 -13.13 19.89 3.63
CA TRP A 16 -14.02 18.74 3.48
C TRP A 16 -13.91 18.09 2.10
N GLY A 17 -12.82 18.36 1.37
CA GLY A 17 -12.61 17.90 0.00
C GLY A 17 -12.71 16.37 -0.16
N TYR A 18 -12.35 15.61 0.87
CA TYR A 18 -12.46 14.15 0.88
C TYR A 18 -13.88 13.64 0.59
N GLN A 19 -14.93 14.41 0.94
CA GLN A 19 -16.32 14.04 0.66
C GLN A 19 -16.63 13.99 -0.84
N ASN A 20 -15.85 14.73 -1.64
CA ASN A 20 -15.99 14.84 -3.09
C ASN A 20 -14.86 14.12 -3.85
N GLY A 21 -14.06 13.29 -3.16
CA GLY A 21 -12.98 12.51 -3.78
C GLY A 21 -11.60 13.17 -3.74
N HIS A 22 -11.47 14.36 -3.12
CA HIS A 22 -10.20 15.07 -2.95
C HIS A 22 -9.39 14.58 -1.76
N ALA A 23 -9.16 13.27 -1.74
CA ALA A 23 -8.27 12.59 -0.82
C ALA A 23 -7.60 11.43 -1.57
N LEU A 24 -6.67 10.75 -0.91
CA LEU A 24 -6.02 9.55 -1.40
C LEU A 24 -6.41 8.40 -0.49
N TRP A 25 -6.92 7.33 -1.09
CA TRP A 25 -7.16 6.06 -0.43
C TRP A 25 -6.26 5.02 -1.06
N VAL A 26 -5.36 4.44 -0.27
CA VAL A 26 -4.49 3.34 -0.68
C VAL A 26 -4.94 2.07 0.04
N GLU A 27 -5.70 1.25 -0.66
CA GLU A 27 -6.14 -0.06 -0.21
C GLU A 27 -5.03 -1.07 -0.46
N TRP A 28 -4.70 -1.87 0.55
CA TRP A 28 -3.73 -2.93 0.41
C TRP A 28 -4.24 -4.26 0.97
N GLU A 29 -3.88 -5.34 0.27
CA GLU A 29 -4.11 -6.71 0.68
C GLU A 29 -2.81 -7.49 0.57
N MET A 30 -2.41 -8.11 1.67
CA MET A 30 -1.29 -9.02 1.73
C MET A 30 -1.80 -10.45 1.83
N VAL A 31 -1.28 -11.33 0.99
CA VAL A 31 -1.43 -12.78 1.10
C VAL A 31 -0.04 -13.41 1.13
N CYS A 32 0.19 -14.30 2.09
CA CYS A 32 1.45 -15.03 2.18
C CYS A 32 1.29 -16.53 2.37
N ASP A 33 2.28 -17.25 1.84
CA ASP A 33 2.49 -18.67 2.02
C ASP A 33 3.92 -18.92 2.53
N SER A 34 4.42 -20.14 2.38
CA SER A 34 5.76 -20.55 2.82
C SER A 34 6.89 -19.99 1.94
N ALA A 35 6.61 -19.53 0.73
CA ALA A 35 7.60 -19.09 -0.26
C ALA A 35 7.51 -17.59 -0.58
N SER A 36 6.33 -16.99 -0.46
CA SER A 36 6.08 -15.63 -0.93
C SER A 36 5.18 -14.82 0.00
N ILE A 37 5.38 -13.50 -0.06
CA ILE A 37 4.55 -12.45 0.50
C ILE A 37 4.10 -11.59 -0.69
N ASN A 38 2.81 -11.61 -0.99
CA ASN A 38 2.24 -10.88 -2.12
C ASN A 38 1.40 -9.72 -1.57
N LEU A 39 1.83 -8.50 -1.85
CA LEU A 39 1.12 -7.28 -1.52
C LEU A 39 0.45 -6.73 -2.79
N LYS A 40 -0.88 -6.71 -2.80
CA LYS A 40 -1.66 -5.95 -3.77
C LYS A 40 -1.93 -4.57 -3.18
N VAL A 41 -1.66 -3.53 -3.96
CA VAL A 41 -1.89 -2.14 -3.61
C VAL A 41 -2.69 -1.48 -4.72
N ASN A 42 -3.84 -0.92 -4.35
CA ASN A 42 -4.69 -0.13 -5.22
C ASN A 42 -4.89 1.26 -4.62
N ALA A 43 -4.85 2.29 -5.45
CA ALA A 43 -5.02 3.67 -5.02
C ALA A 43 -6.15 4.34 -5.80
N ARG A 44 -6.93 5.17 -5.11
CA ARG A 44 -7.98 5.99 -5.70
C ARG A 44 -8.00 7.39 -5.11
N GLY A 45 -8.61 8.31 -5.85
CA GLY A 45 -8.71 9.74 -5.51
C GLY A 45 -7.64 10.59 -6.19
N ASP A 46 -7.84 11.91 -6.19
CA ASP A 46 -7.01 12.85 -6.94
C ASP A 46 -5.98 13.61 -6.09
N TYR A 47 -6.05 13.47 -4.77
CA TYR A 47 -5.05 14.06 -3.88
C TYR A 47 -3.65 13.49 -4.16
N ARG A 48 -2.65 14.36 -4.08
CA ARG A 48 -1.25 14.01 -4.33
C ARG A 48 -0.46 14.26 -3.05
N PRO A 49 -0.06 13.20 -2.31
CA PRO A 49 0.67 13.38 -1.08
C PRO A 49 2.08 13.93 -1.35
N ALA A 50 2.70 14.48 -0.30
CA ALA A 50 4.08 14.96 -0.37
C ALA A 50 5.08 13.81 -0.61
N TRP A 51 4.78 12.62 -0.08
CA TRP A 51 5.60 11.41 -0.28
C TRP A 51 5.38 10.81 -1.69
N LYS A 52 6.37 10.05 -2.17
CA LYS A 52 6.37 9.46 -3.53
C LYS A 52 6.21 7.95 -3.56
N ALA A 53 6.47 7.29 -2.43
CA ALA A 53 6.42 5.85 -2.34
C ALA A 53 6.07 5.38 -0.93
N LEU A 54 5.37 4.25 -0.84
CA LEU A 54 5.23 3.43 0.36
C LEU A 54 6.27 2.33 0.31
N LYS A 55 7.26 2.39 1.21
CA LYS A 55 8.28 1.35 1.34
C LYS A 55 7.77 0.22 2.23
N VAL A 56 8.00 -1.01 1.79
CA VAL A 56 7.66 -2.23 2.52
C VAL A 56 8.93 -2.75 3.19
N SER A 57 8.93 -2.79 4.52
CA SER A 57 9.96 -3.45 5.31
C SER A 57 9.45 -4.80 5.80
N LEU A 58 10.34 -5.78 5.84
CA LEU A 58 10.07 -7.11 6.39
C LEU A 58 10.86 -7.28 7.70
N PRO A 59 10.37 -8.11 8.64
CA PRO A 59 11.13 -8.46 9.83
C PRO A 59 12.51 -9.05 9.48
N ALA A 60 13.49 -8.82 10.35
CA ALA A 60 14.82 -9.39 10.18
C ALA A 60 14.75 -10.92 10.07
N GLY A 61 15.48 -11.48 9.09
CA GLY A 61 15.50 -12.92 8.85
C GLY A 61 14.34 -13.46 8.00
N GLU A 62 13.41 -12.62 7.56
CA GLU A 62 12.44 -13.00 6.53
C GLU A 62 13.15 -13.29 5.20
N LYS A 63 12.85 -14.44 4.59
CA LYS A 63 13.50 -14.94 3.37
C LYS A 63 12.53 -15.15 2.22
N ARG A 64 11.23 -15.05 2.45
CA ARG A 64 10.20 -15.19 1.42
C ARG A 64 10.32 -14.05 0.41
N ARG A 65 9.98 -14.35 -0.84
CA ARG A 65 9.96 -13.36 -1.91
C ARG A 65 8.85 -12.35 -1.65
N LEU A 66 9.18 -11.06 -1.71
CA LEU A 66 8.20 -9.99 -1.65
C LEU A 66 7.79 -9.60 -3.07
N LEU A 67 6.49 -9.66 -3.35
CA LEU A 67 5.92 -9.16 -4.58
C LEU A 67 4.96 -8.02 -4.26
N VAL A 68 5.18 -6.85 -4.86
CA VAL A 68 4.23 -5.73 -4.81
C VAL A 68 3.60 -5.62 -6.18
N ASN A 69 2.28 -5.80 -6.26
CA ASN A 69 1.51 -5.85 -7.52
C ASN A 69 2.07 -6.86 -8.55
N GLY A 70 2.60 -8.00 -8.06
CA GLY A 70 3.13 -9.08 -8.90
C GLY A 70 4.59 -8.90 -9.33
N GLU A 71 5.22 -7.77 -8.98
CA GLU A 71 6.63 -7.50 -9.28
C GLU A 71 7.48 -7.67 -8.02
N GLU A 72 8.67 -8.24 -8.15
CA GLU A 72 9.62 -8.40 -7.05
C GLU A 72 10.30 -7.06 -6.72
N ARG A 73 9.72 -6.33 -5.77
CA ARG A 73 10.15 -4.99 -5.35
C ARG A 73 9.72 -4.72 -3.91
N SER A 74 10.31 -3.69 -3.30
CA SER A 74 10.09 -3.33 -1.89
C SER A 74 9.35 -2.00 -1.70
N GLU A 75 8.70 -1.47 -2.73
CA GLU A 75 7.95 -0.22 -2.64
C GLU A 75 6.76 -0.15 -3.60
N TRP A 76 5.69 0.52 -3.21
CA TRP A 76 4.65 0.99 -4.11
C TRP A 76 4.82 2.49 -4.36
N ARG A 77 4.62 2.98 -5.58
CA ARG A 77 4.76 4.40 -5.95
C ARG A 77 3.40 4.96 -6.35
N VAL A 78 3.13 6.20 -5.92
CA VAL A 78 1.92 6.98 -6.26
C VAL A 78 1.99 7.50 -7.69
#